data_AF-A0AA43U9W5-F1
#
_entry.id   AF-A0AA43U9W5-F1
#
_cell.length_a   1.000
_cell.length_b   1.000
_cell.length_c   1.000
_cell.angle_alpha   90.00
_cell.angle_beta   90.00
_cell.angle_gamma   90.00
#
_symmetry.space_group_name_H-M   'P 1'
#
loop_
_entity.id
_entity.type
_entity.pdbx_description
1 polymer ?
#
loop_
_entity_poly.entity_id
_entity_poly.type
_entity_poly.pdbx_seq_one_letter_code
_entity_poly.pdbx_strand_id
1 'polypeptide(L)'
;MALITCPECGKQISDKAPACIHCGYPLQEQQTVAPTVVATSKKVAIPSFVGASPQKIPAIKVVREITGMGLAEAKEFVEQAAPYVIVKDGLSDNQANVIVQKFKAEGVDAHIFASDAPVTFVSHTKDKDIISCPQCGSTQYHAGARGFSLITGFVGSGKTVLTCLKCGNRWKPGK
;
A
#
# COMPACT_ATOMS: atom_id res chain seq x y z
N MET A 1 -42.19 -4.27 11.00
CA MET A 1 -41.96 -4.47 9.55
C MET A 1 -41.36 -3.17 9.07
N ALA A 2 -40.06 -3.14 8.79
CA ALA A 2 -39.50 -1.94 8.19
C ALA A 2 -39.90 -1.92 6.71
N LEU A 3 -40.05 -0.70 6.20
CA LEU A 3 -40.36 -0.43 4.81
C LEU A 3 -39.10 0.21 4.25
N ILE A 4 -38.44 -0.44 3.30
CA ILE A 4 -37.38 0.16 2.52
C ILE A 4 -37.96 0.93 1.34
N THR A 5 -37.20 1.90 0.85
CA THR A 5 -37.48 2.57 -0.42
C THR A 5 -36.80 1.80 -1.54
N CYS A 6 -37.57 1.43 -2.57
CA CYS A 6 -37.00 0.84 -3.77
C CYS A 6 -36.04 1.85 -4.45
N PRO A 7 -34.81 1.46 -4.81
CA PRO A 7 -33.84 2.37 -5.43
C PRO A 7 -34.25 2.80 -6.84
N GLU A 8 -35.05 2.00 -7.55
CA GLU A 8 -35.48 2.33 -8.91
C GLU A 8 -36.72 3.22 -8.95
N CYS A 9 -37.71 2.94 -8.10
CA CYS A 9 -39.01 3.61 -8.20
C CYS A 9 -39.36 4.49 -6.99
N GLY A 10 -38.52 4.54 -5.95
CA GLY A 10 -38.70 5.38 -4.77
C GLY A 10 -39.89 5.04 -3.87
N LYS A 11 -40.65 3.98 -4.19
CA LYS A 11 -41.84 3.57 -3.43
C LYS A 11 -41.46 2.69 -2.24
N GLN A 12 -42.28 2.72 -1.20
CA GLN A 12 -42.10 1.91 -0.01
C GLN A 12 -42.48 0.45 -0.28
N ILE A 13 -41.59 -0.45 0.08
CA ILE A 13 -41.69 -1.89 -0.13
C ILE A 13 -41.18 -2.63 1.12
N SER A 14 -41.71 -3.82 1.35
CA SER A 14 -41.31 -4.66 2.48
C SER A 14 -39.88 -5.18 2.29
N ASP A 15 -39.06 -5.12 3.35
CA ASP A 15 -37.66 -5.61 3.35
C ASP A 15 -37.51 -7.09 2.98
N LYS A 16 -38.62 -7.84 2.99
CA LYS A 16 -38.64 -9.28 2.71
C LYS A 16 -39.01 -9.63 1.26
N ALA A 17 -39.31 -8.63 0.43
CA ALA A 17 -39.79 -8.87 -0.92
C ALA A 17 -38.63 -9.28 -1.86
N PRO A 18 -38.78 -10.36 -2.66
CA PRO A 18 -37.77 -10.80 -3.62
C PRO A 18 -37.49 -9.78 -4.72
N ALA A 19 -38.54 -9.05 -5.12
CA ALA A 19 -38.49 -7.97 -6.06
C ALA A 19 -39.49 -6.89 -5.64
N CYS A 20 -39.25 -5.67 -6.07
CA CYS A 20 -40.17 -4.56 -5.89
C CYS A 20 -41.50 -4.86 -6.61
N ILE A 21 -42.60 -4.80 -5.87
CA ILE A 21 -43.95 -5.02 -6.42
C ILE A 21 -44.39 -3.96 -7.44
N HIS A 22 -43.71 -2.80 -7.49
CA HIS A 22 -44.12 -1.67 -8.32
C HIS A 22 -43.38 -1.55 -9.64
N CYS A 23 -42.10 -1.95 -9.68
CA CYS A 23 -41.26 -1.83 -10.87
C CYS A 23 -40.60 -3.15 -11.29
N GLY A 24 -40.74 -4.22 -10.50
CA GLY A 24 -40.10 -5.50 -10.79
C GLY A 24 -38.61 -5.54 -10.48
N TYR A 25 -38.04 -4.52 -9.84
CA TYR A 25 -36.61 -4.49 -9.50
C TYR A 25 -36.25 -5.62 -8.52
N PRO A 26 -35.31 -6.53 -8.86
CA PRO A 26 -34.91 -7.63 -7.98
C PRO A 26 -34.12 -7.09 -6.78
N LEU A 27 -34.65 -7.29 -5.57
CA LEU A 27 -34.02 -6.81 -4.33
C LEU A 27 -33.14 -7.88 -3.68
N GLN A 28 -33.30 -9.15 -4.10
CA GLN A 28 -32.61 -10.28 -3.51
C GLN A 28 -31.17 -10.49 -4.05
N GLU A 29 -30.72 -9.69 -5.01
CA GLU A 29 -29.37 -9.81 -5.57
C GLU A 29 -28.29 -9.02 -4.79
N GLN A 30 -28.65 -8.17 -3.83
CA GLN A 30 -27.68 -7.36 -3.07
C GLN A 30 -27.52 -7.72 -1.59
N GLN A 31 -28.16 -8.80 -1.11
CA GLN A 31 -27.94 -9.31 0.25
C GLN A 31 -27.87 -10.84 0.31
N THR A 32 -27.10 -11.47 -0.58
CA THR A 32 -26.52 -12.79 -0.29
C THR A 32 -25.21 -13.02 -1.05
N VAL A 33 -24.12 -12.47 -0.50
CA VAL A 33 -22.82 -13.14 -0.52
C VAL A 33 -22.43 -13.39 0.92
N ALA A 34 -22.02 -14.63 1.15
CA ALA A 34 -21.91 -15.29 2.43
C ALA A 34 -20.55 -15.07 3.11
N PRO A 35 -20.24 -15.88 4.13
CA PRO A 35 -19.97 -15.46 5.50
C PRO A 35 -18.52 -15.04 5.70
N THR A 36 -18.24 -13.98 6.43
CA THR A 36 -16.92 -13.89 7.08
C THR A 36 -17.08 -13.24 8.44
N VAL A 37 -16.95 -14.11 9.45
CA VAL A 37 -16.42 -13.81 10.77
C VAL A 37 -15.86 -12.40 10.91
N VAL A 38 -16.37 -11.70 11.92
CA VAL A 38 -15.59 -10.73 12.69
C VAL A 38 -14.34 -11.45 13.20
N ALA A 39 -13.34 -11.58 12.34
CA ALA A 39 -12.01 -12.02 12.66
C ALA A 39 -11.11 -10.86 12.30
N THR A 40 -10.93 -9.99 13.28
CA THR A 40 -9.87 -8.97 13.35
C THR A 40 -8.54 -9.68 13.06
N SER A 41 -8.18 -9.80 11.79
CA SER A 41 -7.09 -10.66 11.32
C SER A 41 -5.87 -9.79 11.15
N LYS A 42 -5.21 -9.49 12.28
CA LYS A 42 -3.98 -8.72 12.26
C LYS A 42 -2.88 -9.51 11.57
N LYS A 43 -2.01 -8.80 10.87
CA LYS A 43 -0.84 -9.35 10.18
C LYS A 43 0.40 -8.88 10.90
N VAL A 44 1.35 -9.80 11.13
CA VAL A 44 2.67 -9.44 11.67
C VAL A 44 3.66 -9.46 10.53
N ALA A 45 4.30 -8.33 10.27
CA ALA A 45 5.33 -8.22 9.27
C ALA A 45 6.67 -7.76 9.88
N ILE A 46 7.75 -8.24 9.27
CA ILE A 46 9.13 -7.96 9.65
C ILE A 46 9.79 -7.25 8.46
N PRO A 47 10.72 -6.31 8.68
CA PRO A 47 11.56 -5.79 7.60
C PRO A 47 12.29 -6.93 6.88
N SER A 48 12.38 -6.86 5.55
CA SER A 48 13.32 -7.74 4.87
C SER A 48 14.75 -7.34 5.16
N PHE A 49 15.63 -8.33 5.14
CA PHE A 49 17.06 -8.11 5.27
C PHE A 49 17.73 -8.38 3.93
N VAL A 50 17.96 -7.33 3.15
CA VAL A 50 18.77 -7.39 1.93
C VAL A 50 20.24 -7.09 2.28
N GLY A 51 21.13 -8.06 2.10
CA GLY A 51 22.56 -7.97 2.46
C GLY A 51 22.88 -8.33 3.92
N ALA A 52 24.14 -8.57 4.27
CA ALA A 52 24.54 -9.11 5.58
C ALA A 52 24.18 -8.19 6.76
N SER A 53 23.16 -8.55 7.54
CA SER A 53 22.80 -7.88 8.80
C SER A 53 22.89 -8.87 9.97
N PRO A 54 23.28 -8.42 11.17
CA PRO A 54 23.35 -9.29 12.35
C PRO A 54 21.98 -9.79 12.82
N GLN A 55 20.90 -9.12 12.40
CA GLN A 55 19.51 -9.43 12.76
C GLN A 55 18.87 -10.55 11.93
N LYS A 56 19.51 -11.01 10.84
CA LYS A 56 18.98 -12.10 9.99
C LYS A 56 18.87 -13.43 10.69
N ILE A 57 19.93 -13.85 11.38
CA ILE A 57 20.01 -15.15 12.06
C ILE A 57 18.91 -15.27 13.13
N PRO A 58 18.73 -14.28 14.03
CA PRO A 58 17.61 -14.31 14.97
C PRO A 58 16.24 -14.27 14.27
N ALA A 59 16.07 -13.48 13.21
CA ALA A 59 14.80 -13.44 12.46
C ALA A 59 14.43 -14.82 11.86
N ILE A 60 15.38 -15.50 11.22
CA ILE A 60 15.18 -16.85 10.64
C ILE A 60 14.80 -17.87 11.70
N LYS A 61 15.41 -17.79 12.89
CA LYS A 61 15.10 -18.67 14.03
C LYS A 61 13.64 -18.50 14.47
N VAL A 62 13.19 -17.27 14.70
CA VAL A 62 11.82 -16.99 15.16
C VAL A 62 10.79 -17.27 14.05
N VAL A 63 11.10 -16.99 12.78
CA VAL A 63 10.24 -17.37 11.64
C VAL A 63 10.05 -18.88 11.61
N ARG A 64 11.11 -19.67 11.74
CA ARG A 64 11.03 -21.13 11.79
C ARG A 64 10.17 -21.66 12.93
N GLU A 65 10.27 -21.05 14.12
CA GLU A 65 9.45 -21.45 15.28
C GLU A 65 7.96 -21.17 15.07
N ILE A 66 7.60 -20.15 14.29
CA ILE A 66 6.21 -19.72 14.06
C ILE A 66 5.60 -20.44 12.86
N THR A 67 6.35 -20.59 11.77
CA THR A 67 5.87 -21.14 10.50
C THR A 67 6.19 -22.63 10.34
N GLY A 68 7.17 -23.16 11.08
CA GLY A 68 7.62 -24.55 10.96
C GLY A 68 8.45 -24.86 9.70
N MET A 69 8.85 -23.84 8.94
CA MET A 69 9.58 -23.98 7.67
C MET A 69 10.99 -24.56 7.84
N GLY A 70 11.53 -25.19 6.80
CA GLY A 70 12.92 -25.65 6.77
C GLY A 70 13.92 -24.49 6.86
N LEU A 71 15.19 -24.77 7.21
CA LEU A 71 16.23 -23.73 7.33
C LEU A 71 16.49 -22.99 6.00
N ALA A 72 16.36 -23.70 4.87
CA ALA A 72 16.47 -23.13 3.53
C ALA A 72 15.26 -22.20 3.22
N GLU A 73 14.04 -22.69 3.46
CA GLU A 73 12.80 -21.94 3.21
C GLU A 73 12.70 -20.69 4.09
N ALA A 74 13.01 -20.80 5.38
CA ALA A 74 12.98 -19.65 6.30
C ALA A 74 14.02 -18.58 5.93
N LYS A 75 15.17 -18.99 5.38
CA LYS A 75 16.18 -18.05 4.86
C LYS A 75 15.64 -17.33 3.62
N GLU A 76 15.11 -18.05 2.65
CA GLU A 76 14.56 -17.47 1.43
C GLU A 76 13.40 -16.51 1.73
N PHE A 77 12.55 -16.88 2.69
CA PHE A 77 11.42 -16.08 3.15
C PHE A 77 11.86 -14.74 3.76
N VAL A 78 12.91 -14.74 4.58
CA VAL A 78 13.44 -13.52 5.23
C VAL A 78 14.31 -12.68 4.29
N GLU A 79 14.92 -13.30 3.27
CA GLU A 79 15.77 -12.65 2.27
C GLU A 79 15.00 -12.11 1.06
N GLN A 80 13.69 -12.31 1.00
CA GLN A 80 12.85 -11.81 -0.07
C GLN A 80 12.98 -10.29 -0.20
N ALA A 81 13.22 -9.80 -1.43
CA ALA A 81 13.51 -8.40 -1.72
C ALA A 81 12.27 -7.47 -1.63
N ALA A 82 11.46 -7.62 -0.59
CA ALA A 82 10.26 -6.83 -0.31
C ALA A 82 10.47 -6.00 0.96
N PRO A 83 10.02 -4.74 1.07
CA PRO A 83 10.29 -3.90 2.25
C PRO A 83 9.78 -4.51 3.57
N TYR A 84 8.77 -5.37 3.51
CA TYR A 84 8.24 -6.14 4.64
C TYR A 84 7.84 -7.55 4.19
N VAL A 85 8.04 -8.54 5.06
CA VAL A 85 7.65 -9.93 4.86
C VAL A 85 6.59 -10.27 5.90
N ILE A 86 5.44 -10.77 5.46
CA ILE A 86 4.31 -11.15 6.32
C ILE A 86 4.56 -12.56 6.84
N VAL A 87 4.81 -12.71 8.14
CA VAL A 87 5.12 -14.03 8.73
C VAL A 87 3.88 -14.89 8.92
N LYS A 88 2.76 -14.24 9.27
CA LYS A 88 1.50 -14.94 9.50
C LYS A 88 0.32 -13.99 9.37
N ASP A 89 -0.68 -14.42 8.63
CA ASP A 89 -1.97 -13.76 8.46
C ASP A 89 -3.01 -14.35 9.43
N GLY A 90 -4.06 -13.60 9.74
CA GLY A 90 -5.21 -14.15 10.47
C GLY A 90 -5.06 -14.21 11.99
N LEU A 91 -4.26 -13.35 12.60
CA LEU A 91 -4.02 -13.40 14.05
C LEU A 91 -4.97 -12.53 14.84
N SER A 92 -5.38 -13.03 16.00
CA SER A 92 -6.01 -12.22 17.05
C SER A 92 -5.00 -11.26 17.69
N ASP A 93 -5.50 -10.18 18.29
CA ASP A 93 -4.74 -9.12 18.95
C ASP A 93 -3.67 -9.63 19.91
N ASN A 94 -4.04 -10.62 20.73
CA ASN A 94 -3.15 -11.21 21.73
C ASN A 94 -2.04 -12.02 21.06
N GLN A 95 -2.36 -12.78 20.01
CA GLN A 95 -1.37 -13.58 19.28
C GLN A 95 -0.38 -12.69 18.51
N ALA A 96 -0.86 -11.63 17.88
CA ALA A 96 0.00 -10.69 17.16
C ALA A 96 1.00 -10.01 18.11
N ASN A 97 0.54 -9.56 19.28
CA ASN A 97 1.40 -8.94 20.29
C ASN A 97 2.47 -9.91 20.84
N VAL A 98 2.09 -11.17 21.11
CA VAL A 98 3.04 -12.20 21.56
C VAL A 98 4.12 -12.45 20.51
N ILE A 99 3.75 -12.53 19.23
CA ILE A 99 4.71 -12.74 18.15
C ILE A 99 5.65 -11.55 18.00
N VAL A 100 5.13 -10.33 18.02
CA VAL A 100 5.97 -9.12 17.95
C VAL A 100 6.94 -9.02 19.12
N GLN A 101 6.52 -9.41 20.33
CA GLN A 101 7.41 -9.47 21.48
C GLN A 101 8.54 -10.48 21.30
N LYS A 102 8.27 -11.66 20.70
CA LYS A 102 9.32 -12.63 20.37
C LYS A 102 10.36 -12.08 19.39
N PHE A 103 9.93 -11.34 18.37
CA PHE A 103 10.84 -10.68 17.44
C PHE A 103 11.65 -9.57 18.11
N LYS A 104 11.02 -8.75 18.95
CA LYS A 104 11.71 -7.67 19.69
C LYS A 104 12.73 -8.20 20.70
N ALA A 105 12.44 -9.32 21.36
CA ALA A 105 13.38 -9.96 22.28
C ALA A 105 14.68 -10.42 21.60
N GLU A 106 14.60 -10.75 20.31
CA GLU A 106 15.72 -11.16 19.47
C GLU A 106 16.31 -9.98 18.68
N GLY A 107 15.93 -8.74 19.02
CA GLY A 107 16.47 -7.51 18.43
C GLY A 107 15.96 -7.20 17.02
N VAL A 108 14.81 -7.74 16.63
CA VAL A 108 14.18 -7.57 15.31
C VAL A 108 12.95 -6.65 15.43
N ASP A 109 12.94 -5.57 14.65
CA ASP A 109 11.83 -4.60 14.62
C ASP A 109 10.61 -5.17 13.88
N ALA A 110 9.64 -5.72 14.61
CA ALA A 110 8.39 -6.23 14.03
C ALA A 110 7.22 -5.24 14.17
N HIS A 111 6.41 -5.12 13.12
CA HIS A 111 5.24 -4.25 13.06
C HIS A 111 3.94 -5.04 12.86
N ILE A 112 2.87 -4.56 13.52
CA ILE A 112 1.51 -5.11 13.38
C ILE A 112 0.76 -4.24 12.39
N PHE A 113 0.19 -4.85 11.35
CA PHE A 113 -0.71 -4.21 10.40
C PHE A 113 -2.14 -4.70 10.61
N ALA A 114 -3.09 -3.78 10.69
CA ALA A 114 -4.52 -4.09 10.66
C ALA A 114 -4.95 -4.34 9.21
N SER A 115 -5.74 -5.40 8.99
CA SER A 115 -6.11 -5.96 7.67
C SER A 115 -6.84 -5.02 6.72
N ASP A 116 -7.40 -3.91 7.20
CA ASP A 116 -8.38 -3.13 6.44
C ASP A 116 -7.78 -1.97 5.66
N ALA A 117 -6.49 -1.69 5.85
CA ALA A 117 -5.77 -0.85 4.89
C ALA A 117 -5.31 -1.75 3.75
N PRO A 118 -5.65 -1.46 2.47
CA PRO A 118 -4.85 -2.01 1.38
C PRO A 118 -3.42 -1.67 1.74
N VAL A 119 -2.56 -2.68 1.84
CA VAL A 119 -1.13 -2.43 1.96
C VAL A 119 -0.77 -1.83 0.62
N THR A 120 -0.91 -0.52 0.50
CA THR A 120 -0.26 0.25 -0.53
C THR A 120 1.19 -0.08 -0.27
N PHE A 121 1.74 -0.94 -1.12
CA PHE A 121 3.16 -1.05 -1.35
C PHE A 121 3.62 0.34 -1.78
N VAL A 122 3.72 1.27 -0.83
CA VAL A 122 4.65 2.37 -0.95
C VAL A 122 5.97 1.67 -0.69
N SER A 123 6.47 1.07 -1.76
CA SER A 123 7.89 0.87 -1.91
C SER A 123 8.51 2.20 -1.54
N HIS A 124 9.08 2.28 -0.34
CA HIS A 124 10.23 3.11 -0.12
C HIS A 124 11.36 2.49 -0.97
N THR A 125 11.22 2.54 -2.29
CA THR A 125 12.37 2.85 -3.12
C THR A 125 12.94 4.09 -2.48
N LYS A 126 14.22 4.05 -2.13
CA LYS A 126 14.94 5.25 -1.72
C LYS A 126 14.63 6.33 -2.76
N ASP A 127 13.73 7.25 -2.45
CA ASP A 127 13.38 8.38 -3.31
C ASP A 127 14.50 9.40 -3.20
N LYS A 128 15.68 9.02 -3.69
CA LYS A 128 16.71 9.98 -4.08
C LYS A 128 16.47 10.53 -5.48
N ASP A 129 15.45 10.01 -6.18
CA ASP A 129 15.15 10.33 -7.58
C ASP A 129 13.79 11.01 -7.80
N ILE A 130 13.04 11.38 -6.74
CA ILE A 130 11.83 12.21 -6.90
C ILE A 130 12.25 13.67 -7.09
N ILE A 131 12.22 14.12 -8.33
CA ILE A 131 12.42 15.53 -8.67
C ILE A 131 11.13 16.30 -8.38
N SER A 132 11.14 17.13 -7.34
CA SER A 132 10.04 18.03 -6.98
C SER A 132 10.28 19.46 -7.45
N CYS A 133 9.22 20.16 -7.84
CA CYS A 133 9.32 21.58 -8.17
C CYS A 133 9.76 22.40 -6.93
N PRO A 134 10.83 23.23 -7.02
CA PRO A 134 11.33 23.99 -5.89
C PRO A 134 10.40 25.11 -5.42
N GLN A 135 9.40 25.49 -6.21
CA GLN A 135 8.48 26.59 -5.89
C GLN A 135 7.15 26.11 -5.31
N CYS A 136 6.63 24.96 -5.74
CA CYS A 136 5.29 24.49 -5.33
C CYS A 136 5.23 23.03 -4.87
N GLY A 137 6.36 22.32 -4.86
CA GLY A 137 6.46 20.93 -4.42
C GLY A 137 5.77 19.90 -5.32
N SER A 138 5.19 20.30 -6.47
CA SER A 138 4.56 19.33 -7.38
C SER A 138 5.58 18.41 -8.03
N THR A 139 5.22 17.14 -8.20
CA THR A 139 6.01 16.13 -8.93
C THR A 139 5.69 16.08 -10.43
N GLN A 140 4.79 16.93 -10.93
CA GLN A 140 4.41 17.01 -12.34
C GLN A 140 5.25 18.05 -13.08
N TYR A 141 6.08 17.60 -14.01
CA TYR A 141 6.94 18.45 -14.83
C TYR A 141 7.05 17.94 -16.28
N HIS A 142 7.31 18.87 -17.20
CA HIS A 142 7.67 18.57 -18.59
C HIS A 142 9.16 18.79 -18.79
N ALA A 143 9.86 17.77 -19.31
CA ALA A 143 11.27 17.86 -19.69
C ALA A 143 11.36 18.22 -21.18
N GLY A 144 11.75 19.46 -21.48
CA GLY A 144 11.85 19.95 -22.84
C GLY A 144 13.16 20.70 -23.10
N ALA A 145 13.54 20.82 -24.36
CA ALA A 145 14.68 21.64 -24.76
C ALA A 145 14.33 23.14 -24.61
N ARG A 146 15.26 23.93 -24.05
CA ARG A 146 15.13 25.38 -24.05
C ARG A 146 15.20 25.88 -25.50
N GLY A 147 14.10 26.49 -25.96
CA GLY A 147 14.01 27.13 -27.26
C GLY A 147 14.88 28.39 -27.38
N PHE A 148 14.89 28.97 -28.57
CA PHE A 148 15.57 30.21 -28.88
C PHE A 148 14.87 31.40 -28.18
N SER A 149 15.64 32.32 -27.60
CA SER A 149 15.14 33.55 -27.02
C SER A 149 15.76 34.74 -27.75
N LEU A 150 14.93 35.70 -28.15
CA LEU A 150 15.37 36.93 -28.81
C LEU A 150 16.36 37.74 -27.95
N ILE A 151 16.30 37.59 -26.62
CA ILE A 151 17.10 38.36 -25.66
C ILE A 151 18.45 37.68 -25.37
N THR A 152 18.49 36.35 -25.30
CA THR A 152 19.73 35.58 -24.99
C THR A 152 20.36 34.91 -26.21
N GLY A 153 19.82 35.17 -27.41
CA GLY A 153 20.23 34.52 -28.66
C GLY A 153 20.21 32.99 -28.59
N PHE A 154 21.13 32.37 -29.31
CA PHE A 154 21.36 30.91 -29.31
C PHE A 154 22.13 30.41 -28.07
N VAL A 155 22.46 31.27 -27.11
CA VAL A 155 23.25 30.89 -25.93
C VAL A 155 22.38 30.08 -24.97
N GLY A 156 22.31 28.78 -25.21
CA GLY A 156 21.54 27.82 -24.42
C GLY A 156 20.37 27.17 -25.16
N SER A 157 20.23 27.36 -26.48
CA SER A 157 19.31 26.56 -27.29
C SER A 157 19.69 25.08 -27.21
N GLY A 158 18.74 24.21 -26.86
CA GLY A 158 18.95 22.76 -26.78
C GLY A 158 19.27 22.20 -25.38
N LYS A 159 19.44 23.03 -24.35
CA LYS A 159 19.62 22.53 -22.97
C LYS A 159 18.29 22.03 -22.40
N THR A 160 18.28 20.85 -21.78
CA THR A 160 17.09 20.32 -21.10
C THR A 160 16.69 21.21 -19.93
N VAL A 161 15.43 21.63 -19.90
CA VAL A 161 14.83 22.44 -18.84
C VAL A 161 13.55 21.75 -18.38
N LEU A 162 13.43 21.55 -17.08
CA LEU A 162 12.23 21.04 -16.44
C LEU A 162 11.29 22.21 -16.20
N THR A 163 10.05 22.10 -16.68
CA THR A 163 8.99 23.10 -16.48
C THR A 163 7.88 22.48 -15.65
N CYS A 164 7.56 23.09 -14.51
CA CYS A 164 6.47 22.64 -13.66
C CYS A 164 5.12 22.89 -14.33
N LEU A 165 4.27 21.86 -14.41
CA LEU A 165 2.91 21.96 -14.97
C LEU A 165 1.94 22.70 -14.03
N LYS A 166 2.25 22.77 -12.72
CA LYS A 166 1.40 23.41 -11.72
C LYS A 166 1.65 24.91 -11.59
N CYS A 167 2.91 25.36 -11.56
CA CYS A 167 3.27 26.76 -11.31
C CYS A 167 4.08 27.42 -12.44
N GLY A 168 4.43 26.69 -13.50
CA GLY A 168 5.18 27.22 -14.64
C GLY A 168 6.67 27.50 -14.39
N ASN A 169 7.18 27.23 -13.18
CA ASN A 169 8.59 27.47 -12.86
C ASN A 169 9.52 26.57 -13.70
N ARG A 170 10.69 27.08 -14.08
CA ARG A 170 11.63 26.44 -15.00
C ARG A 170 13.00 26.29 -14.35
N TRP A 171 13.52 25.07 -14.23
CA TRP A 171 14.83 24.80 -13.65
C TRP A 171 15.64 23.81 -14.49
N LYS A 172 16.93 23.71 -14.21
CA LYS A 172 17.84 22.77 -14.90
C LYS A 172 17.96 21.49 -14.09
N PRO A 173 17.93 20.29 -14.72
CA PRO A 173 18.20 19.04 -14.02
C PRO A 173 19.65 19.01 -13.49
N GLY A 174 19.85 18.50 -12.27
CA GLY A 174 21.17 18.33 -11.65
C GLY A 174 21.72 19.55 -10.88
N LYS A 175 20.88 20.52 -10.52
CA LYS A 175 21.20 21.62 -9.59
C LYS A 175 20.15 21.75 -8.51
#